data_AF-A0A089MD07-F1
#
_entry.id   AF-A0A089MD07-F1
#
_cell.length_a   1.000
_cell.length_b   1.000
_cell.length_c   1.000
_cell.angle_alpha   90.00
_cell.angle_beta   90.00
_cell.angle_gamma   90.00
#
_symmetry.space_group_name_H-M   'P 1'
#
loop_
_entity.id
_entity.type
_entity.pdbx_description
1 polymer ?
#
loop_
_entity_poly.entity_id
_entity_poly.type
_entity_poly.pdbx_seq_one_letter_code
_entity_poly.pdbx_strand_id
1 'polypeptide(L)'
;MPQPQTSIWGTILTCVEIGLNIYALQAERDQGIVLDADYAKKALSENAFQLGKERDGHVYFDDVKSIVPTYELAKQGAITHPELHAVAENPEQLVTEGHYFAPEYFGDFPPPHDDHGQAYPQQQTWDNGVFLVERPQGMQLAVHQTIAEHVLSDMALMHAAGHESYWFYPLNDCAIPIYELSASHPGVLAKVINEDSLLHTLCDDYPSYVGIHNLHTEEWGHIFDRPAPSSLFLQAQLDEAAGRNNEDIPLSPSSYSAQSQEFQTMQTHEPTDAFYEPSDGMEW
;
A
#
# COMPACT_ATOMS: atom_id res chain seq x y z
N MET A 1 -13.13 38.81 -15.01
CA MET A 1 -13.64 38.70 -16.39
C MET A 1 -15.08 38.19 -16.38
N PRO A 2 -15.80 38.02 -17.52
CA PRO A 2 -17.05 37.25 -17.50
C PRO A 2 -16.79 35.78 -17.10
N GLN A 3 -17.79 35.17 -16.45
CA GLN A 3 -17.83 33.73 -16.10
C GLN A 3 -17.46 32.85 -17.31
N PRO A 4 -16.74 31.73 -17.11
CA PRO A 4 -16.40 30.83 -18.20
C PRO A 4 -17.66 30.31 -18.92
N GLN A 5 -17.73 30.54 -20.24
CA GLN A 5 -18.86 30.08 -21.08
C GLN A 5 -18.60 28.71 -21.74
N THR A 6 -17.34 28.30 -21.77
CA THR A 6 -16.88 27.02 -22.31
C THR A 6 -15.79 26.47 -21.39
N SER A 7 -15.75 25.16 -21.19
CA SER A 7 -14.74 24.51 -20.34
C SER A 7 -13.83 23.59 -21.16
N ILE A 8 -12.58 23.42 -20.71
CA ILE A 8 -11.68 22.38 -21.23
C ILE A 8 -12.26 20.97 -21.05
N TRP A 9 -13.19 20.82 -20.11
CA TRP A 9 -13.86 19.58 -19.75
C TRP A 9 -15.16 19.33 -20.52
N GLY A 10 -15.49 20.15 -21.51
CA GLY A 10 -16.69 19.99 -22.36
C GLY A 10 -17.81 20.95 -21.99
N THR A 11 -19.05 20.55 -22.21
CA THR A 11 -20.21 21.39 -21.89
C THR A 11 -20.31 21.61 -20.39
N ILE A 12 -20.45 22.87 -19.97
CA ILE A 12 -20.65 23.24 -18.57
C ILE A 12 -22.06 22.82 -18.17
N LEU A 13 -22.16 21.99 -17.14
CA LEU A 13 -23.44 21.57 -16.54
C LEU A 13 -23.83 22.53 -15.43
N THR A 14 -22.86 22.89 -14.58
CA THR A 14 -23.04 23.79 -13.44
C THR A 14 -21.83 24.69 -13.31
N CYS A 15 -22.05 25.97 -13.02
CA CYS A 15 -20.97 26.91 -12.70
C CYS A 15 -21.46 27.90 -11.64
N VAL A 16 -20.82 27.88 -10.48
CA VAL A 16 -21.17 28.69 -9.31
C VAL A 16 -19.97 29.55 -8.96
N GLU A 17 -20.19 30.85 -8.80
CA GLU A 17 -19.17 31.75 -8.26
C GLU A 17 -19.07 31.54 -6.75
N ILE A 18 -17.93 31.06 -6.29
CA ILE A 18 -17.66 30.74 -4.88
C ILE A 18 -16.82 31.82 -4.17
N GLY A 19 -16.37 32.81 -4.94
CA GLY A 19 -15.61 33.98 -4.52
C GLY A 19 -15.37 34.87 -5.74
N LEU A 20 -14.94 36.12 -5.55
CA LEU A 20 -14.80 37.05 -6.67
C LEU A 20 -13.80 36.55 -7.72
N ASN A 21 -14.26 36.24 -8.93
CA ASN A 21 -13.50 35.58 -10.00
C ASN A 21 -13.02 34.15 -9.68
N ILE A 22 -13.69 33.46 -8.76
CA ILE A 22 -13.42 32.07 -8.38
C ILE A 22 -14.70 31.27 -8.61
N TYR A 23 -14.62 30.24 -9.44
CA TYR A 23 -15.78 29.46 -9.87
C TYR A 23 -15.58 27.98 -9.53
N ALA A 24 -16.57 27.36 -8.88
CA ALA A 24 -16.72 25.92 -8.85
C ALA A 24 -17.49 25.49 -10.11
N LEU A 25 -16.93 24.56 -10.88
CA LEU A 25 -17.45 24.18 -12.19
C LEU A 25 -17.58 22.66 -12.29
N GLN A 26 -18.73 22.21 -12.79
CA GLN A 26 -18.97 20.83 -13.19
C GLN A 26 -19.30 20.79 -14.68
N ALA A 27 -18.60 19.95 -15.43
CA ALA A 27 -18.78 19.74 -16.85
C ALA A 27 -18.97 18.25 -17.17
N GLU A 28 -19.24 17.94 -18.44
CA GLU A 28 -19.49 16.56 -18.90
C GLU A 28 -18.37 15.56 -18.57
N ARG A 29 -17.11 16.00 -18.62
CA ARG A 29 -15.95 15.10 -18.46
C ARG A 29 -15.24 15.23 -17.13
N ASP A 30 -15.42 16.33 -16.41
CA ASP A 30 -14.64 16.65 -15.22
C ASP A 30 -15.27 17.79 -14.41
N GLN A 31 -14.75 18.03 -13.22
CA GLN A 31 -15.15 19.10 -12.31
C GLN A 31 -13.94 19.72 -11.60
N GLY A 32 -14.14 20.86 -10.95
CA GLY A 32 -13.12 21.45 -10.09
C GLY A 32 -13.27 22.96 -9.94
N ILE A 33 -12.14 23.64 -9.71
CA ILE A 33 -12.07 25.08 -9.49
C ILE A 33 -11.48 25.79 -10.71
N VAL A 34 -12.08 26.92 -11.06
CA VAL A 34 -11.67 27.78 -12.17
C VAL A 34 -11.49 29.21 -11.68
N LEU A 35 -10.34 29.80 -12.00
CA LEU A 35 -10.04 31.20 -11.68
C LEU A 35 -9.85 32.01 -12.97
N ASP A 36 -10.17 33.30 -12.92
CA ASP A 36 -9.66 34.27 -13.90
C ASP A 36 -8.11 34.24 -13.90
N ALA A 37 -7.47 34.22 -15.08
CA ALA A 37 -6.02 34.02 -15.17
C ALA A 37 -5.21 35.17 -14.58
N ASP A 38 -5.68 36.42 -14.70
CA ASP A 38 -5.01 37.57 -14.11
C ASP A 38 -5.17 37.61 -12.60
N TYR A 39 -6.31 37.12 -12.09
CA TYR A 39 -6.55 36.95 -10.67
C TYR A 39 -5.70 35.80 -10.11
N ALA A 40 -5.69 34.64 -10.75
CA ALA A 40 -4.91 33.47 -10.34
C ALA A 40 -3.42 33.80 -10.17
N LYS A 41 -2.82 34.55 -11.11
CA LYS A 41 -1.41 35.00 -11.03
C LYS A 41 -1.10 35.90 -9.84
N LYS A 42 -2.11 36.54 -9.26
CA LYS A 42 -1.97 37.44 -8.10
C LYS A 42 -2.32 36.74 -6.79
N ALA A 43 -3.32 35.86 -6.82
CA ALA A 43 -3.90 35.22 -5.66
C ALA A 43 -3.19 33.92 -5.28
N LEU A 44 -2.64 33.19 -6.26
CA LEU A 44 -1.99 31.90 -6.02
C LEU A 44 -0.46 32.04 -5.98
N SER A 45 0.19 31.17 -5.23
CA SER A 45 1.63 30.96 -5.33
C SER A 45 2.01 30.41 -6.70
N GLU A 46 3.27 30.59 -7.11
CA GLU A 46 3.76 30.06 -8.39
C GLU A 46 3.56 28.54 -8.48
N ASN A 47 3.87 27.81 -7.40
CA ASN A 47 3.70 26.36 -7.35
C ASN A 47 2.23 25.95 -7.52
N ALA A 48 1.31 26.63 -6.84
CA ALA A 48 -0.12 26.39 -6.99
C ALA A 48 -0.60 26.72 -8.41
N PHE A 49 -0.19 27.87 -8.96
CA PHE A 49 -0.58 28.31 -10.30
C PHE A 49 -0.19 27.30 -11.39
N GLN A 50 1.01 26.73 -11.31
CA GLN A 50 1.53 25.78 -12.32
C GLN A 50 0.78 24.43 -12.36
N LEU A 51 0.00 24.09 -11.34
CA LEU A 51 -0.85 22.89 -11.35
C LEU A 51 -2.08 23.04 -12.26
N GLY A 52 -2.46 24.29 -12.57
CA GLY A 52 -3.63 24.61 -13.37
C GLY A 52 -3.34 24.64 -14.86
N LYS A 53 -4.38 24.46 -15.67
CA LYS A 53 -4.31 24.58 -17.13
C LYS A 53 -4.93 25.92 -17.56
N GLU A 54 -4.12 26.81 -18.13
CA GLU A 54 -4.62 28.10 -18.65
C GLU A 54 -5.29 27.93 -20.01
N ARG A 55 -6.51 28.44 -20.17
CA ARG A 55 -7.23 28.51 -21.46
C ARG A 55 -8.30 29.61 -21.43
N ASP A 56 -8.43 30.34 -22.53
CA ASP A 56 -9.51 31.33 -22.74
C ASP A 56 -9.63 32.33 -21.58
N GLY A 57 -8.49 32.79 -21.06
CA GLY A 57 -8.43 33.77 -19.96
C GLY A 57 -8.72 33.20 -18.56
N HIS A 58 -8.83 31.88 -18.43
CA HIS A 58 -9.10 31.20 -17.16
C HIS A 58 -8.06 30.12 -16.88
N VAL A 59 -7.88 29.77 -15.61
CA VAL A 59 -7.04 28.66 -15.16
C VAL A 59 -7.91 27.61 -14.51
N TYR A 60 -7.82 26.38 -15.02
CA TYR A 60 -8.64 25.25 -14.61
C TYR A 60 -7.83 24.28 -13.76
N PHE A 61 -8.37 23.95 -12.59
CA PHE A 61 -7.85 22.95 -11.66
C PHE A 61 -8.90 21.85 -11.55
N ASP A 62 -8.56 20.65 -12.03
CA ASP A 62 -9.45 19.48 -11.94
C ASP A 62 -9.70 19.08 -10.49
N ASP A 63 -10.61 18.12 -10.28
CA ASP A 63 -11.09 17.74 -8.94
C ASP A 63 -9.94 17.45 -7.98
N VAL A 64 -8.96 16.66 -8.45
CA VAL A 64 -7.76 16.28 -7.70
C VAL A 64 -6.87 17.49 -7.40
N LYS A 65 -6.61 18.35 -8.38
CA LYS A 65 -5.72 19.51 -8.20
C LYS A 65 -6.41 20.72 -7.58
N SER A 66 -7.73 20.71 -7.47
CA SER A 66 -8.52 21.81 -6.91
C SER A 66 -8.28 22.02 -5.42
N ILE A 67 -7.79 21.02 -4.69
CA ILE A 67 -7.47 21.13 -3.26
C ILE A 67 -6.42 22.20 -2.96
N VAL A 68 -5.42 22.38 -3.84
CA VAL A 68 -4.34 23.36 -3.67
C VAL A 68 -4.84 24.82 -3.77
N PRO A 69 -5.51 25.26 -4.87
CA PRO A 69 -6.06 26.61 -4.92
C PRO A 69 -7.16 26.80 -3.87
N THR A 70 -7.95 25.77 -3.53
CA THR A 70 -8.93 25.87 -2.44
C THR A 70 -8.25 26.24 -1.13
N TYR A 71 -7.17 25.54 -0.77
CA TYR A 71 -6.38 25.81 0.43
C TYR A 71 -5.85 27.25 0.47
N GLU A 72 -5.16 27.70 -0.58
CA GLU A 72 -4.58 29.04 -0.61
C GLU A 72 -5.63 30.14 -0.58
N LEU A 73 -6.73 29.98 -1.32
CA LEU A 73 -7.82 30.96 -1.39
C LEU A 73 -8.61 31.00 -0.07
N ALA A 74 -8.81 29.86 0.58
CA ALA A 74 -9.42 29.79 1.90
C ALA A 74 -8.59 30.53 2.96
N LYS A 75 -7.26 30.34 2.99
CA LYS A 75 -6.36 31.07 3.91
C LYS A 75 -6.39 32.58 3.71
N GLN A 76 -6.69 33.03 2.50
CA GLN A 76 -6.82 34.44 2.16
C GLN A 76 -8.23 35.00 2.43
N GLY A 77 -9.19 34.17 2.82
CA GLY A 77 -10.60 34.55 2.97
C GLY A 77 -11.28 34.89 1.64
N ALA A 78 -10.77 34.36 0.52
CA ALA A 78 -11.30 34.65 -0.82
C ALA A 78 -12.51 33.77 -1.19
N ILE A 79 -12.71 32.65 -0.50
CA ILE A 79 -13.89 31.79 -0.64
C ILE A 79 -15.01 32.33 0.26
N THR A 80 -16.14 32.68 -0.34
CA THR A 80 -17.27 33.32 0.35
C THR A 80 -18.59 32.55 0.20
N HIS A 81 -18.58 31.42 -0.53
CA HIS A 81 -19.78 30.62 -0.74
C HIS A 81 -20.26 29.96 0.56
N PRO A 82 -21.56 30.05 0.93
CA PRO A 82 -22.07 29.48 2.18
C PRO A 82 -21.82 27.98 2.34
N GLU A 83 -21.90 27.20 1.26
CA GLU A 83 -21.70 25.74 1.31
C GLU A 83 -20.23 25.34 1.55
N LEU A 84 -19.28 26.26 1.33
CA LEU A 84 -17.85 26.03 1.55
C LEU A 84 -17.34 26.66 2.85
N HIS A 85 -18.26 27.04 3.75
CA HIS A 85 -17.92 27.73 5.00
C HIS A 85 -16.96 26.93 5.88
N ALA A 86 -17.16 25.61 6.02
CA ALA A 86 -16.29 24.76 6.82
C ALA A 86 -14.83 24.78 6.33
N VAL A 87 -14.65 24.73 5.00
CA VAL A 87 -13.34 24.81 4.35
C VAL A 87 -12.72 26.20 4.55
N ALA A 88 -13.52 27.26 4.45
CA ALA A 88 -13.05 28.63 4.66
C ALA A 88 -12.65 28.92 6.13
N GLU A 89 -13.34 28.31 7.10
CA GLU A 89 -13.02 28.47 8.52
C GLU A 89 -11.82 27.64 8.97
N ASN A 90 -11.62 26.45 8.39
CA ASN A 90 -10.54 25.55 8.78
C ASN A 90 -9.80 24.97 7.56
N PRO A 91 -9.03 25.79 6.82
CA PRO A 91 -8.31 25.34 5.63
C PRO A 91 -7.26 24.27 5.95
N GLU A 92 -6.76 24.18 7.18
CA GLU A 92 -5.74 23.19 7.55
C GLU A 92 -6.27 21.74 7.49
N GLN A 93 -7.58 21.52 7.48
CA GLN A 93 -8.16 20.19 7.20
C GLN A 93 -7.80 19.68 5.80
N LEU A 94 -7.65 20.58 4.83
CA LEU A 94 -7.26 20.23 3.47
C LEU A 94 -5.81 19.75 3.36
N VAL A 95 -4.97 19.99 4.37
CA VAL A 95 -3.57 19.54 4.34
C VAL A 95 -3.49 18.02 4.37
N THR A 96 -4.30 17.37 5.20
CA THR A 96 -4.32 15.90 5.33
C THR A 96 -4.70 15.22 4.01
N GLU A 97 -5.79 15.67 3.38
CA GLU A 97 -6.20 15.19 2.05
C GLU A 97 -5.21 15.64 0.96
N GLY A 98 -4.58 16.79 1.15
CA GLY A 98 -3.57 17.35 0.25
C GLY A 98 -2.35 16.44 0.07
N HIS A 99 -1.91 15.76 1.12
CA HIS A 99 -0.86 14.74 1.05
C HIS A 99 -1.20 13.56 0.12
N TYR A 100 -2.49 13.30 -0.10
CA TYR A 100 -2.96 12.24 -1.01
C TYR A 100 -3.16 12.77 -2.44
N PHE A 101 -3.91 13.87 -2.61
CA PHE A 101 -4.30 14.38 -3.93
C PHE A 101 -3.25 15.26 -4.63
N ALA A 102 -2.42 15.96 -3.85
CA ALA A 102 -1.40 16.87 -4.37
C ALA A 102 -0.10 16.83 -3.53
N PRO A 103 0.55 15.65 -3.40
CA PRO A 103 1.80 15.51 -2.65
C PRO A 103 2.93 16.39 -3.20
N GLU A 104 2.90 16.79 -4.48
CA GLU A 104 3.87 17.73 -5.04
C GLU A 104 3.79 19.15 -4.43
N TYR A 105 2.66 19.49 -3.81
CA TYR A 105 2.46 20.77 -3.12
C TYR A 105 2.49 20.60 -1.59
N PHE A 106 1.77 19.62 -1.05
CA PHE A 106 1.65 19.42 0.40
C PHE A 106 2.76 18.55 1.00
N GLY A 107 3.56 17.88 0.15
CA GLY A 107 4.53 16.86 0.57
C GLY A 107 3.88 15.49 0.77
N ASP A 108 4.72 14.49 1.00
CA ASP A 108 4.28 13.14 1.32
C ASP A 108 3.73 13.06 2.76
N PHE A 109 2.95 12.03 3.04
CA PHE A 109 2.49 11.72 4.40
C PHE A 109 3.67 11.55 5.36
N PRO A 110 3.61 12.15 6.56
CA PRO A 110 4.65 11.96 7.56
C PRO A 110 4.64 10.49 8.02
N PRO A 111 5.81 9.86 8.20
CA PRO A 111 5.86 8.48 8.63
C PRO A 111 5.25 8.26 10.02
N PRO A 112 4.79 7.02 10.32
CA PRO A 112 4.21 6.70 11.62
C PRO A 112 5.27 6.75 12.74
N HIS A 113 4.84 7.14 13.95
CA HIS A 113 5.68 7.19 15.14
C HIS A 113 5.13 6.25 16.23
N ASP A 114 5.97 5.88 17.18
CA ASP A 114 5.55 5.16 18.38
C ASP A 114 4.76 6.05 19.35
N ASP A 115 4.23 5.44 20.42
CA ASP A 115 3.43 6.10 21.46
C ASP A 115 4.19 7.23 22.20
N HIS A 116 5.51 7.34 22.00
CA HIS A 116 6.37 8.39 22.55
C HIS A 116 6.78 9.44 21.50
N GLY A 117 6.21 9.38 20.29
CA GLY A 117 6.53 10.26 19.18
C GLY A 117 7.92 10.02 18.57
N GLN A 118 8.53 8.87 18.81
CA GLN A 118 9.79 8.47 18.19
C GLN A 118 9.56 7.67 16.92
N ALA A 119 10.48 7.78 15.96
CA ALA A 119 10.45 6.95 14.77
C ALA A 119 10.69 5.48 15.14
N TYR A 120 10.05 4.56 14.42
CA TYR A 120 10.28 3.13 14.62
C TYR A 120 11.72 2.72 14.24
N PRO A 121 12.33 1.72 14.92
CA PRO A 121 13.73 1.33 14.70
C PRO A 121 14.05 0.94 13.26
N GLN A 122 13.14 0.20 12.63
CA GLN A 122 13.20 -0.14 11.22
C GLN A 122 11.94 0.39 10.55
N GLN A 123 12.14 1.23 9.54
CA GLN A 123 11.06 1.80 8.75
C GLN A 123 11.48 1.85 7.29
N GLN A 124 10.63 1.32 6.41
CA GLN A 124 10.80 1.37 4.98
C GLN A 124 9.56 1.99 4.33
N THR A 125 9.75 3.07 3.57
CA THR A 125 8.69 3.61 2.71
C THR A 125 8.50 2.68 1.52
N TRP A 126 7.27 2.22 1.33
CA TRP A 126 6.89 1.42 0.15
C TRP A 126 6.23 2.31 -0.89
N ASP A 127 5.32 3.18 -0.47
CA ASP A 127 4.70 4.23 -1.27
C ASP A 127 4.36 5.42 -0.36
N ASN A 128 3.91 6.55 -0.93
CA ASN A 128 3.46 7.69 -0.11
C ASN A 128 2.36 7.23 0.85
N GLY A 129 2.55 7.42 2.16
CA GLY A 129 1.60 6.99 3.19
C GLY A 129 1.51 5.48 3.43
N VAL A 130 2.37 4.67 2.81
CA VAL A 130 2.45 3.21 3.03
C VAL A 130 3.87 2.82 3.43
N PHE A 131 4.00 2.26 4.64
CA PHE A 131 5.28 1.93 5.25
C PHE A 131 5.30 0.50 5.74
N LEU A 132 6.49 -0.08 5.82
CA LEU A 132 6.76 -1.27 6.62
C LEU A 132 7.55 -0.84 7.85
N VAL A 133 7.06 -1.20 9.04
CA VAL A 133 7.66 -0.79 10.32
C VAL A 133 7.86 -1.96 11.27
N GLU A 134 8.92 -1.91 12.06
CA GLU A 134 9.13 -2.84 13.17
C GLU A 134 8.47 -2.30 14.45
N ARG A 135 7.49 -3.04 14.96
CA ARG A 135 6.80 -2.75 16.23
C ARG A 135 7.10 -3.86 17.24
N PRO A 136 6.79 -3.69 18.53
CA PRO A 136 7.04 -4.73 19.54
C PRO A 136 6.41 -6.09 19.23
N GLN A 137 5.36 -6.12 18.41
CA GLN A 137 4.66 -7.34 17.97
C GLN A 137 5.27 -7.97 16.71
N GLY A 138 6.32 -7.39 16.11
CA GLY A 138 6.94 -7.82 14.87
C GLY A 138 6.83 -6.78 13.75
N MET A 139 7.20 -7.18 12.53
CA MET A 139 7.07 -6.31 11.37
C MET A 139 5.59 -6.15 10.99
N GLN A 140 5.20 -4.93 10.65
CA GLN A 140 3.82 -4.58 10.29
C GLN A 140 3.79 -3.64 9.09
N LEU A 141 2.80 -3.84 8.24
CA LEU A 141 2.42 -2.87 7.21
C LEU A 141 1.64 -1.74 7.90
N ALA A 142 2.06 -0.50 7.70
CA ALA A 142 1.37 0.70 8.17
C ALA A 142 0.80 1.46 6.96
N VAL A 143 -0.50 1.73 6.99
CA VAL A 143 -1.22 2.45 5.93
C VAL A 143 -1.89 3.68 6.53
N HIS A 144 -1.63 4.86 5.97
CA HIS A 144 -2.24 6.10 6.45
C HIS A 144 -3.78 6.04 6.29
N GLN A 145 -4.51 6.60 7.25
CA GLN A 145 -5.99 6.53 7.30
C GLN A 145 -6.65 7.06 6.02
N THR A 146 -6.20 8.20 5.50
CA THR A 146 -6.71 8.77 4.24
C THR A 146 -6.57 7.80 3.06
N ILE A 147 -5.44 7.07 2.97
CA ILE A 147 -5.26 6.06 1.92
C ILE A 147 -6.22 4.89 2.14
N ALA A 148 -6.34 4.44 3.39
CA ALA A 148 -7.24 3.37 3.75
C ALA A 148 -8.70 3.72 3.42
N GLU A 149 -9.15 4.94 3.69
CA GLU A 149 -10.50 5.42 3.38
C GLU A 149 -10.80 5.47 1.88
N HIS A 150 -9.81 5.82 1.05
CA HIS A 150 -9.99 5.92 -0.40
C HIS A 150 -9.79 4.60 -1.15
N VAL A 151 -9.01 3.67 -0.61
CA VAL A 151 -8.48 2.53 -1.36
C VAL A 151 -8.85 1.19 -0.74
N LEU A 152 -8.89 1.10 0.59
CA LEU A 152 -9.09 -0.16 1.28
C LEU A 152 -10.58 -0.42 1.52
N SER A 153 -10.98 -1.68 1.41
CA SER A 153 -12.33 -2.10 1.76
C SER A 153 -12.54 -2.14 3.27
N ASP A 154 -13.80 -2.04 3.70
CA ASP A 154 -14.18 -2.27 5.10
C ASP A 154 -13.67 -3.62 5.62
N MET A 155 -13.54 -4.61 4.73
CA MET A 155 -12.99 -5.92 5.09
C MET A 155 -11.52 -5.85 5.47
N ALA A 156 -10.71 -5.06 4.75
CA ALA A 156 -9.32 -4.83 5.14
C ALA A 156 -9.25 -4.20 6.54
N LEU A 157 -10.07 -3.18 6.82
CA LEU A 157 -10.05 -2.46 8.09
C LEU A 157 -10.37 -3.34 9.32
N MET A 158 -11.12 -4.44 9.14
CA MET A 158 -11.41 -5.38 10.24
C MET A 158 -10.16 -6.08 10.80
N HIS A 159 -9.08 -6.14 10.02
CA HIS A 159 -7.83 -6.82 10.37
C HIS A 159 -6.75 -5.85 10.90
N ALA A 160 -7.06 -4.56 10.95
CA ALA A 160 -6.12 -3.53 11.35
C ALA A 160 -6.15 -3.26 12.86
N ALA A 161 -4.98 -2.96 13.43
CA ALA A 161 -4.88 -2.23 14.69
C ALA A 161 -4.70 -0.74 14.39
N GLY A 162 -5.68 0.08 14.74
CA GLY A 162 -5.60 1.53 14.57
C GLY A 162 -4.73 2.20 15.63
N HIS A 163 -3.83 3.09 15.19
CA HIS A 163 -3.08 3.96 16.09
C HIS A 163 -2.82 5.31 15.43
N GLU A 164 -3.26 6.38 16.09
CA GLU A 164 -3.21 7.76 15.59
C GLU A 164 -3.80 7.91 14.18
N SER A 165 -2.93 8.13 13.17
CA SER A 165 -3.30 8.37 11.76
C SER A 165 -3.03 7.15 10.86
N TYR A 166 -2.68 6.00 11.44
CA TYR A 166 -2.27 4.81 10.70
C TYR A 166 -3.03 3.54 11.14
N TRP A 167 -3.29 2.69 10.15
CA TRP A 167 -3.75 1.32 10.32
C TRP A 167 -2.56 0.38 10.19
N PHE A 168 -2.36 -0.49 11.19
CA PHE A 168 -1.26 -1.42 11.24
C PHE A 168 -1.73 -2.86 11.05
N TYR A 169 -1.08 -3.58 10.13
CA TYR A 169 -1.39 -4.95 9.77
C TYR A 169 -0.18 -5.85 10.03
N PRO A 170 -0.30 -6.91 10.85
CA PRO A 170 0.70 -7.97 10.95
C PRO A 170 1.02 -8.57 9.58
N LEU A 171 2.27 -8.98 9.34
CA LEU A 171 2.65 -9.57 8.05
C LEU A 171 1.91 -10.87 7.71
N ASN A 172 1.42 -11.59 8.71
CA ASN A 172 0.58 -12.79 8.51
C ASN A 172 -0.92 -12.46 8.38
N ASP A 173 -1.32 -11.19 8.45
CA ASP A 173 -2.71 -10.73 8.35
C ASP A 173 -2.83 -9.47 7.46
N CYS A 174 -2.05 -9.42 6.37
CA CYS A 174 -1.99 -8.27 5.47
C CYS A 174 -2.31 -8.60 4.00
N ALA A 175 -2.81 -9.79 3.69
CA ALA A 175 -3.06 -10.20 2.31
C ALA A 175 -4.09 -9.30 1.60
N ILE A 176 -5.21 -8.98 2.27
CA ILE A 176 -6.25 -8.09 1.73
C ILE A 176 -5.67 -6.69 1.41
N PRO A 177 -5.10 -5.94 2.37
CA PRO A 177 -4.62 -4.59 2.07
C PRO A 177 -3.47 -4.59 1.05
N ILE A 178 -2.61 -5.61 1.02
CA ILE A 178 -1.57 -5.72 -0.01
C ILE A 178 -2.18 -5.88 -1.40
N TYR A 179 -3.18 -6.74 -1.55
CA TYR A 179 -3.85 -6.95 -2.83
C TYR A 179 -4.55 -5.68 -3.33
N GLU A 180 -5.31 -5.01 -2.45
CA GLU A 180 -6.06 -3.80 -2.80
C GLU A 180 -5.13 -2.62 -3.12
N LEU A 181 -4.10 -2.38 -2.30
CA LEU A 181 -3.12 -1.31 -2.53
C LEU A 181 -2.35 -1.55 -3.83
N SER A 182 -2.03 -2.81 -4.16
CA SER A 182 -1.25 -3.12 -5.37
C SER A 182 -1.91 -2.67 -6.68
N ALA A 183 -3.23 -2.44 -6.68
CA ALA A 183 -3.95 -1.92 -7.84
C ALA A 183 -3.66 -0.43 -8.14
N SER A 184 -3.30 0.35 -7.12
CA SER A 184 -3.15 1.82 -7.22
C SER A 184 -1.81 2.36 -6.70
N HIS A 185 -1.04 1.55 -5.95
CA HIS A 185 0.23 1.91 -5.33
C HIS A 185 1.35 1.03 -5.91
N PRO A 186 2.04 1.48 -6.98
CA PRO A 186 3.09 0.70 -7.63
C PRO A 186 4.23 0.30 -6.69
N GLY A 187 4.49 1.13 -5.67
CA GLY A 187 5.51 0.86 -4.67
C GLY A 187 5.19 -0.36 -3.80
N VAL A 188 3.90 -0.63 -3.55
CA VAL A 188 3.41 -1.82 -2.85
C VAL A 188 3.44 -3.05 -3.75
N LEU A 189 2.94 -2.94 -4.99
CA LEU A 189 2.98 -4.03 -5.97
C LEU A 189 4.41 -4.55 -6.19
N ALA A 190 5.40 -3.65 -6.22
CA ALA A 190 6.81 -4.00 -6.38
C ALA A 190 7.39 -4.83 -5.21
N LYS A 191 6.67 -4.95 -4.08
CA LYS A 191 7.07 -5.76 -2.92
C LYS A 191 6.49 -7.17 -2.95
N VAL A 192 5.49 -7.42 -3.79
CA VAL A 192 4.91 -8.75 -3.97
C VAL A 192 5.88 -9.59 -4.82
N ILE A 193 6.57 -10.53 -4.16
CA ILE A 193 7.57 -11.41 -4.79
C ILE A 193 6.96 -12.72 -5.30
N ASN A 194 5.76 -13.08 -4.83
CA ASN A 194 5.05 -14.28 -5.23
C ASN A 194 3.54 -14.04 -5.23
N GLU A 195 2.98 -13.79 -6.42
CA GLU A 195 1.54 -13.58 -6.60
C GLU A 195 0.72 -14.83 -6.26
N ASP A 196 1.21 -16.03 -6.61
CA ASP A 196 0.48 -17.28 -6.34
C ASP A 196 0.31 -17.49 -4.83
N SER A 197 1.34 -17.20 -4.03
CA SER A 197 1.24 -17.22 -2.56
C SER A 197 0.24 -16.20 -2.04
N LEU A 198 0.17 -14.99 -2.61
CA LEU A 198 -0.81 -13.97 -2.21
C LEU A 198 -2.23 -14.43 -2.51
N LEU A 199 -2.49 -14.90 -3.73
CA LEU A 199 -3.82 -15.37 -4.15
C LEU A 199 -4.27 -16.61 -3.38
N HIS A 200 -3.36 -17.55 -3.11
CA HIS A 200 -3.63 -18.68 -2.23
C HIS A 200 -4.01 -18.24 -0.83
N THR A 201 -3.22 -17.33 -0.23
CA THR A 201 -3.50 -16.78 1.10
C THR A 201 -4.88 -16.13 1.14
N LEU A 202 -5.26 -15.35 0.12
CA LEU A 202 -6.59 -14.75 0.03
C LEU A 202 -7.71 -15.81 -0.02
N CYS A 203 -7.53 -16.88 -0.79
CA CYS A 203 -8.54 -17.92 -0.95
C CYS A 203 -8.70 -18.79 0.29
N ASP A 204 -7.59 -19.14 0.97
CA ASP A 204 -7.60 -20.03 2.14
C ASP A 204 -8.00 -19.29 3.41
N ASP A 205 -7.38 -18.13 3.68
CA ASP A 205 -7.55 -17.39 4.93
C ASP A 205 -8.72 -16.40 4.88
N TYR A 206 -9.09 -15.90 3.68
CA TYR A 206 -10.14 -14.87 3.51
C TYR A 206 -11.21 -15.23 2.45
N PRO A 207 -11.84 -16.42 2.52
CA PRO A 207 -12.80 -16.86 1.51
C PRO A 207 -14.02 -15.93 1.38
N SER A 208 -14.44 -15.28 2.47
CA SER A 208 -15.52 -14.28 2.45
C SER A 208 -15.16 -13.06 1.62
N TYR A 209 -13.91 -12.59 1.72
CA TYR A 209 -13.41 -11.46 0.94
C TYR A 209 -13.40 -11.81 -0.55
N VAL A 210 -12.83 -12.97 -0.89
CA VAL A 210 -12.77 -13.46 -2.27
C VAL A 210 -14.17 -13.59 -2.88
N GLY A 211 -15.14 -14.14 -2.12
CA GLY A 211 -16.52 -14.26 -2.57
C GLY A 211 -17.18 -12.91 -2.87
N ILE A 212 -16.99 -11.91 -2.01
CA ILE A 212 -17.55 -10.56 -2.20
C ILE A 212 -16.85 -9.84 -3.35
N HIS A 213 -15.52 -9.92 -3.43
CA HIS A 213 -14.74 -9.31 -4.50
C HIS A 213 -15.17 -9.84 -5.87
N ASN A 214 -15.22 -11.16 -6.04
CA ASN A 214 -15.59 -11.80 -7.31
C ASN A 214 -17.05 -11.51 -7.71
N LEU A 215 -17.94 -11.21 -6.76
CA LEU A 215 -19.31 -10.81 -7.07
C LEU A 215 -19.40 -9.41 -7.71
N HIS A 216 -18.46 -8.52 -7.38
CA HIS A 216 -18.46 -7.12 -7.82
C HIS A 216 -17.43 -6.82 -8.91
N THR A 217 -16.60 -7.79 -9.28
CA THR A 217 -15.63 -7.67 -10.37
C THR A 217 -16.02 -8.50 -11.59
N GLU A 218 -15.55 -8.04 -12.75
CA GLU A 218 -15.64 -8.82 -13.99
C GLU A 218 -14.75 -10.07 -13.91
N GLU A 219 -15.03 -11.08 -14.74
CA GLU A 219 -14.38 -12.40 -14.71
C GLU A 219 -12.84 -12.33 -14.77
N TRP A 220 -12.29 -11.36 -15.50
CA TRP A 220 -10.84 -11.17 -15.60
C TRP A 220 -10.19 -10.64 -14.32
N GLY A 221 -10.97 -10.03 -13.42
CA GLY A 221 -10.54 -9.52 -12.11
C GLY A 221 -10.84 -10.48 -10.96
N HIS A 222 -11.39 -11.66 -11.24
CA HIS A 222 -11.69 -12.65 -10.21
C HIS A 222 -10.42 -13.22 -9.58
N ILE A 223 -10.45 -13.37 -8.26
CA ILE A 223 -9.44 -14.06 -7.48
C ILE A 223 -9.74 -15.55 -7.53
N PHE A 224 -8.77 -16.32 -8.03
CA PHE A 224 -8.82 -17.77 -8.07
C PHE A 224 -7.67 -18.36 -7.27
N ASP A 225 -7.94 -19.49 -6.62
CA ASP A 225 -6.91 -20.21 -5.88
C ASP A 225 -5.79 -20.68 -6.80
N ARG A 226 -4.55 -20.49 -6.35
CA ARG A 226 -3.33 -20.96 -7.00
C ARG A 226 -2.46 -21.64 -5.95
N PRO A 227 -2.46 -22.99 -5.87
CA PRO A 227 -1.82 -23.71 -4.78
C PRO A 227 -0.35 -23.29 -4.56
N ALA A 228 -0.07 -22.70 -3.40
CA ALA A 228 1.24 -22.20 -2.98
C ALA A 228 1.30 -22.18 -1.44
N PRO A 229 2.47 -22.04 -0.79
CA PRO A 229 2.50 -21.82 0.65
C PRO A 229 1.85 -20.47 1.02
N SER A 230 0.99 -20.46 2.04
CA SER A 230 0.34 -19.24 2.54
C SER A 230 1.35 -18.28 3.20
N SER A 231 1.07 -16.98 3.15
CA SER A 231 1.85 -15.93 3.81
C SER A 231 3.34 -15.87 3.44
N LEU A 232 3.71 -16.22 2.19
CA LEU A 232 5.08 -16.13 1.65
C LEU A 232 5.14 -15.30 0.35
N PHE A 233 4.42 -14.20 0.31
CA PHE A 233 4.29 -13.31 -0.85
C PHE A 233 5.13 -12.02 -0.75
N LEU A 234 5.73 -11.74 0.40
CA LEU A 234 6.64 -10.62 0.66
C LEU A 234 8.02 -11.12 1.09
N GLN A 235 9.08 -10.39 0.75
CA GLN A 235 10.42 -10.70 1.24
C GLN A 235 10.50 -10.69 2.78
N ALA A 236 9.83 -9.73 3.42
CA ALA A 236 9.81 -9.62 4.88
C ALA A 236 9.18 -10.86 5.56
N GLN A 237 8.20 -11.50 4.93
CA GLN A 237 7.61 -12.75 5.44
C GLN A 237 8.60 -13.92 5.34
N LEU A 238 9.37 -14.01 4.24
CA LEU A 238 10.42 -15.01 4.11
C LEU A 238 11.52 -14.81 5.16
N ASP A 239 11.90 -13.56 5.41
CA ASP A 239 12.92 -13.21 6.41
C ASP A 239 12.45 -13.60 7.82
N GLU A 240 11.19 -13.31 8.18
CA GLU A 240 10.60 -13.73 9.46
C GLU A 240 10.53 -15.27 9.59
N ALA A 241 10.14 -15.98 8.52
CA ALA A 241 10.08 -17.44 8.52
C ALA A 241 11.48 -18.08 8.67
N ALA A 242 12.50 -17.50 8.02
CA ALA A 242 13.89 -17.95 8.15
C ALA A 242 14.47 -17.68 9.55
N GLY A 243 14.12 -16.55 10.17
CA GLY A 243 14.50 -16.21 11.54
C GLY A 243 13.97 -17.22 12.56
N ARG A 244 12.68 -17.58 12.48
CA ARG A 244 12.05 -18.58 13.37
C ARG A 244 12.73 -19.95 13.29
N ASN A 245 13.06 -20.42 12.09
CA ASN A 245 13.72 -21.70 11.89
C ASN A 245 15.14 -21.77 12.50
N ASN A 246 15.80 -20.63 12.71
CA ASN A 246 17.12 -20.57 13.35
C ASN A 246 17.05 -20.53 14.89
N GLU A 247 15.98 -20.00 15.47
CA GLU A 247 15.76 -20.02 16.93
C GLU A 247 15.38 -21.42 17.45
N ASP A 248 14.80 -22.26 16.59
CA ASP A 248 14.42 -23.65 16.89
C ASP A 248 15.58 -24.67 16.78
N ILE A 249 16.84 -24.23 16.58
CA ILE A 249 18.00 -25.11 16.69
C ILE A 249 18.50 -25.09 18.14
N PRO A 250 18.20 -26.09 18.99
CA PRO A 250 18.80 -26.15 20.32
C PRO A 250 20.31 -26.31 20.18
N LEU A 251 21.05 -25.27 20.56
CA LEU A 251 22.49 -25.34 20.84
C LEU A 251 22.73 -26.28 22.03
N SER A 252 22.81 -27.57 21.75
CA SER A 252 23.38 -28.57 22.66
C SER A 252 24.75 -28.99 22.13
N PRO A 253 25.87 -28.45 22.67
CA PRO A 253 27.16 -29.07 22.45
C PRO A 253 27.26 -30.29 23.38
N SER A 254 26.74 -31.42 22.90
CA SER A 254 26.98 -32.72 23.53
C SER A 254 28.48 -33.02 23.46
N SER A 255 29.10 -32.87 24.62
CA SER A 255 30.41 -33.38 25.01
C SER A 255 30.77 -34.72 24.35
N TYR A 256 31.63 -34.69 23.34
CA TYR A 256 32.52 -35.81 23.02
C TYR A 256 33.89 -35.49 23.60
N SER A 257 34.10 -35.90 24.85
CA SER A 257 35.43 -36.11 25.39
C SER A 257 36.10 -37.23 24.58
N ALA A 258 37.16 -36.87 23.88
CA ALA A 258 38.10 -37.79 23.30
C ALA A 258 38.67 -38.70 24.40
N GLN A 259 38.36 -40.01 24.33
CA GLN A 259 39.20 -41.03 24.92
C GLN A 259 39.84 -41.83 23.80
N SER A 260 41.11 -41.52 23.60
CA SER A 260 42.12 -42.30 22.90
C SER A 260 42.16 -43.73 23.44
N GLN A 261 41.97 -44.71 22.55
CA GLN A 261 42.64 -46.00 22.66
C GLN A 261 43.21 -46.35 21.28
N GLU A 262 44.53 -46.21 21.19
CA GLU A 262 45.38 -46.79 20.18
C GLU A 262 45.27 -48.32 20.21
N PHE A 263 45.11 -48.97 19.06
CA PHE A 263 45.83 -50.20 18.73
C PHE A 263 45.86 -50.36 17.20
N GLN A 264 47.04 -50.13 16.62
CA GLN A 264 47.38 -50.63 15.29
C GLN A 264 47.76 -52.11 15.41
N THR A 265 47.26 -52.95 14.50
CA THR A 265 48.08 -53.96 13.78
C THR A 265 47.27 -54.53 12.63
N MET A 266 47.82 -54.40 11.41
CA MET A 266 47.36 -55.11 10.22
C MET A 266 47.68 -56.61 10.34
N GLN A 267 46.80 -57.49 9.86
CA GLN A 267 47.17 -58.48 8.84
C GLN A 267 45.94 -59.21 8.25
N THR A 268 46.04 -59.39 6.94
CA THR A 268 45.21 -60.13 5.99
C THR A 268 45.09 -61.63 6.30
N HIS A 269 43.89 -62.19 6.18
CA HIS A 269 43.70 -63.54 5.63
C HIS A 269 42.24 -63.76 5.19
N GLU A 270 42.02 -63.91 3.88
CA GLU A 270 40.85 -64.62 3.33
C GLU A 270 40.90 -66.10 3.76
N PRO A 271 39.73 -66.74 3.89
CA PRO A 271 39.53 -67.93 3.10
C PRO A 271 38.16 -67.96 2.39
N THR A 272 38.27 -68.31 1.11
CA THR A 272 37.26 -68.92 0.24
C THR A 272 36.50 -70.06 0.92
N ASP A 273 35.17 -70.09 0.83
CA ASP A 273 34.41 -71.11 0.09
C ASP A 273 32.89 -71.02 0.31
N ALA A 274 32.17 -71.61 -0.64
CA ALA A 274 30.75 -71.96 -0.65
C ALA A 274 29.76 -70.95 -1.29
N PHE A 275 29.98 -70.77 -2.59
CA PHE A 275 28.97 -70.91 -3.65
C PHE A 275 27.66 -71.61 -3.22
N TYR A 276 26.52 -70.92 -3.36
CA TYR A 276 25.20 -71.57 -3.41
C TYR A 276 24.23 -70.75 -4.29
N GLU A 277 24.14 -71.11 -5.58
CA GLU A 277 22.98 -70.83 -6.43
C GLU A 277 21.97 -71.97 -6.29
N PRO A 278 20.67 -71.66 -6.12
CA PRO A 278 19.60 -72.58 -6.51
C PRO A 278 18.97 -72.12 -7.83
N SER A 279 19.03 -73.05 -8.77
CA SER A 279 18.57 -73.06 -10.15
C SER A 279 17.08 -72.70 -10.38
N ASP A 280 16.83 -71.96 -11.46
CA ASP A 280 15.55 -71.87 -12.16
C ASP A 280 15.28 -73.11 -13.05
N GLY A 281 14.01 -73.55 -13.09
CA GLY A 281 13.39 -74.39 -14.14
C GLY A 281 13.43 -75.91 -13.87
N MET A 282 12.38 -76.71 -14.09
CA MET A 282 11.19 -76.61 -14.95
C MET A 282 10.07 -77.55 -14.46
N GLU A 283 8.83 -77.07 -14.51
CA GLU A 283 7.73 -77.71 -15.25
C GLU A 283 7.36 -76.65 -16.31
N TRP A 284 7.50 -76.85 -17.63
CA TRP A 284 7.06 -77.95 -18.50
C TRP A 284 8.09 -78.29 -19.59
#